data_AF-A0A8J2EMC9-F1
#
_entry.id   AF-A0A8J2EMC9-F1
#
_cell.length_a   1.000
_cell.length_b   1.000
_cell.length_c   1.000
_cell.angle_alpha   90.00
_cell.angle_beta   90.00
_cell.angle_gamma   90.00
#
_symmetry.space_group_name_H-M   'P 1'
#
loop_
_entity.id
_entity.type
_entity.pdbx_description
1 polymer ?
#
loop_
_entity_poly.entity_id
_entity_poly.type
_entity_poly.pdbx_seq_one_letter_code
_entity_poly.pdbx_strand_id
1 'polypeptide(L)'
;MCLSWCKGFRRQCGQILTGVKFELKNLIIHLQIEEGKLLSGGRIDTYSIHMKELEIFEYSTYPKDRLELVIDDELMRLEESVDYIFVKQERRYINLDNVFFREPGYVVTGLKLSVDPENFESLQLAVHITPFDFDSGSLTPTDDKPSKWIIYKYMSDEDRKFENRRLVALQPRIPLEGVSLYYRGKENSAGFVGFRMTTLDIPAYLDPQMSQQDLEFL
;
A
#
# COMPACT_ATOMS: atom_id res chain seq x y z
N MET A 1 20.95 -0.46 5.08
CA MET A 1 20.01 0.19 4.13
C MET A 1 18.71 0.43 4.87
N CYS A 2 18.14 1.63 4.80
CA CYS A 2 16.91 1.98 5.52
C CYS A 2 15.72 2.03 4.54
N LEU A 3 14.52 1.71 5.04
CA LEU A 3 13.23 1.83 4.36
C LEU A 3 12.34 2.70 5.26
N SER A 4 11.80 3.82 4.77
CA SER A 4 10.98 4.75 5.55
C SER A 4 9.58 4.95 4.96
N TRP A 5 8.59 5.18 5.82
CA TRP A 5 7.22 5.56 5.50
C TRP A 5 6.62 6.42 6.64
N CYS A 6 5.87 7.47 6.29
CA CYS A 6 5.53 8.51 7.26
C CYS A 6 4.44 8.08 8.26
N LYS A 7 4.68 8.29 9.57
CA LYS A 7 3.63 8.54 10.57
C LYS A 7 3.37 10.03 10.66
N GLY A 8 2.10 10.38 10.90
CA GLY A 8 1.71 11.76 11.17
C GLY A 8 1.15 12.42 9.93
N PHE A 9 -0.11 12.11 9.61
CA PHE A 9 -0.85 12.87 8.62
C PHE A 9 -2.21 13.20 9.20
N ARG A 10 -2.55 14.50 9.24
CA ARG A 10 -3.95 14.91 9.09
C ARG A 10 -4.38 14.41 7.71
N ARG A 11 -4.89 13.17 7.65
CA ARG A 11 -5.47 12.59 6.42
C ARG A 11 -6.43 13.60 5.83
N GLN A 12 -6.11 14.13 4.66
CA GLN A 12 -7.14 14.73 3.82
C GLN A 12 -8.12 13.59 3.54
N CYS A 13 -9.35 13.72 4.05
CA CYS A 13 -10.35 12.67 3.97
C CYS A 13 -10.57 12.25 2.50
N GLY A 14 -10.50 10.94 2.22
CA GLY A 14 -10.86 10.38 0.90
C GLY A 14 -9.70 9.97 -0.02
N GLN A 15 -8.45 10.17 0.38
CA GLN A 15 -7.27 9.71 -0.39
C GLN A 15 -7.16 8.17 -0.35
N ILE A 16 -7.03 7.54 -1.52
CA ILE A 16 -6.74 6.11 -1.71
C ILE A 16 -5.40 5.93 -2.41
N LEU A 17 -4.82 4.74 -2.28
CA LEU A 17 -3.60 4.38 -2.99
C LEU A 17 -3.93 4.04 -4.45
N THR A 18 -3.30 4.75 -5.37
CA THR A 18 -3.52 4.60 -6.83
C THR A 18 -2.27 4.12 -7.58
N GLY A 19 -1.10 4.22 -6.94
CA GLY A 19 0.18 3.86 -7.54
C GLY A 19 1.28 3.71 -6.49
N VAL A 20 2.36 3.02 -6.85
CA VAL A 20 3.56 2.85 -6.01
C VAL A 20 4.80 2.85 -6.90
N LYS A 21 5.88 3.48 -6.43
CA LYS A 21 7.22 3.36 -7.02
C LYS A 21 8.29 3.21 -5.95
N PHE A 22 9.40 2.59 -6.34
CA PHE A 22 10.62 2.63 -5.53
C PHE A 22 11.49 3.79 -5.95
N GLU A 23 12.03 4.51 -4.97
CA GLU A 23 12.98 5.58 -5.21
C GLU A 23 14.17 5.44 -4.26
N LEU A 24 15.39 5.36 -4.80
CA LEU A 24 16.60 5.37 -3.99
C LEU A 24 17.05 6.82 -3.82
N LYS A 25 16.96 7.36 -2.60
CA LYS A 25 17.39 8.72 -2.26
C LYS A 25 18.14 8.70 -0.93
N ASN A 26 19.30 9.34 -0.88
CA ASN A 26 20.17 9.39 0.31
C ASN A 26 20.50 8.00 0.90
N LEU A 27 20.73 7.00 0.03
CA LEU A 27 20.99 5.60 0.40
C LEU A 27 19.83 4.90 1.16
N ILE A 28 18.64 5.51 1.11
CA ILE A 28 17.38 4.96 1.64
C ILE A 28 16.53 4.57 0.44
N ILE A 29 16.00 3.34 0.48
CA ILE A 29 14.97 2.93 -0.49
C ILE A 29 13.65 3.43 0.05
N HIS A 30 12.98 4.28 -0.73
CA HIS A 30 11.65 4.79 -0.43
C HIS A 30 10.61 4.00 -1.20
N LEU A 31 9.54 3.63 -0.51
CA LEU A 31 8.32 3.14 -1.13
C LEU A 31 7.38 4.34 -1.28
N GLN A 32 7.48 5.05 -2.39
CA GLN A 32 6.69 6.25 -2.62
C GLN A 32 5.32 5.87 -3.18
N ILE A 33 4.27 6.47 -2.63
CA ILE A 33 2.89 6.19 -3.01
C ILE A 33 2.31 7.33 -3.85
N GLU A 34 1.48 6.96 -4.82
CA GLU A 34 0.56 7.86 -5.50
C GLU A 34 -0.78 7.79 -4.80
N GLU A 35 -1.31 8.96 -4.43
CA GLU A 35 -2.62 9.06 -3.79
C GLU A 35 -3.58 9.89 -4.64
N GLY A 36 -4.85 9.52 -4.60
CA GLY A 36 -5.92 10.21 -5.29
C GLY A 36 -7.25 10.03 -4.57
N LYS A 37 -8.17 10.95 -4.76
CA LYS A 37 -9.50 10.92 -4.16
C LYS A 37 -10.39 9.89 -4.88
N LEU A 38 -10.93 8.96 -4.11
CA LEU A 38 -11.98 8.07 -4.58
C LEU A 38 -13.34 8.77 -4.45
N LEU A 39 -14.11 8.78 -5.54
CA LEU A 39 -15.44 9.38 -5.65
C LEU A 39 -16.52 8.30 -5.50
N SER A 40 -17.77 8.74 -5.45
CA SER A 40 -18.91 7.84 -5.51
C SER A 40 -18.89 6.99 -6.80
N GLY A 41 -19.44 5.78 -6.73
CA GLY A 41 -19.39 4.79 -7.80
C GLY A 41 -17.99 4.22 -8.09
N GLY A 42 -16.99 4.49 -7.24
CA GLY A 42 -15.65 3.90 -7.37
C GLY A 42 -14.74 4.58 -8.40
N ARG A 43 -15.13 5.76 -8.89
CA ARG A 43 -14.33 6.56 -9.84
C ARG A 43 -13.23 7.31 -9.12
N ILE A 44 -12.06 7.42 -9.72
CA ILE A 44 -10.96 8.23 -9.16
C ILE A 44 -11.04 9.63 -9.76
N ASP A 45 -10.97 10.66 -8.91
CA ASP A 45 -10.79 12.04 -9.38
C ASP A 45 -9.36 12.20 -9.94
N THR A 46 -9.23 12.21 -11.26
CA THR A 46 -7.93 12.26 -11.94
C THR A 46 -7.14 13.54 -11.64
N TYR A 47 -7.81 14.63 -11.25
CA TYR A 47 -7.15 15.89 -10.91
C TYR A 47 -6.61 15.92 -9.49
N SER A 48 -7.08 15.02 -8.64
CA SER A 48 -6.58 14.86 -7.26
C SER A 48 -5.34 13.96 -7.16
N ILE A 49 -4.99 13.27 -8.25
CA ILE A 49 -3.88 12.33 -8.29
C ILE A 49 -2.56 13.07 -8.20
N HIS A 50 -1.76 12.70 -7.22
CA HIS A 50 -0.39 13.18 -7.10
C HIS A 50 0.51 12.14 -6.43
N MET A 51 1.78 12.17 -6.80
CA MET A 51 2.80 11.44 -6.06
C MET A 51 3.05 12.16 -4.74
N LYS A 52 2.95 11.43 -3.63
CA LYS A 52 3.29 11.99 -2.32
C LYS A 52 4.77 12.29 -2.28
N GLU A 53 5.14 13.55 -2.07
CA GLU A 53 6.54 13.97 -2.09
C GLU A 53 7.35 13.26 -1.00
N LEU A 54 8.60 12.94 -1.32
CA LEU A 54 9.52 12.33 -0.36
C LEU A 54 10.00 13.38 0.63
N GLU A 55 9.70 13.17 1.89
CA GLU A 55 10.19 14.01 2.97
C GLU A 55 11.72 13.93 3.12
N ILE A 56 12.29 14.92 3.80
CA ILE A 56 13.73 15.00 4.04
C ILE A 56 14.03 14.25 5.34
N PHE A 57 14.71 13.11 5.20
CA PHE A 57 15.19 12.33 6.32
C PHE A 57 16.64 12.66 6.61
N GLU A 58 16.94 12.92 7.88
CA GLU A 58 18.29 13.04 8.37
C GLU A 58 18.67 11.80 9.20
N TYR A 59 19.83 11.24 8.88
CA TYR A 59 20.38 10.15 9.65
C TYR A 59 21.07 10.71 10.89
N SER A 60 20.53 10.41 12.07
CA SER A 60 21.16 10.83 13.32
C SER A 60 22.49 10.11 13.50
N THR A 61 23.56 10.88 13.64
CA THR A 61 24.88 10.35 14.00
C THR A 61 24.97 9.95 15.48
N TYR A 62 24.06 10.44 16.34
CA TYR A 62 24.00 10.08 17.75
C TYR A 62 22.58 10.23 18.35
N PRO A 63 21.99 9.14 18.89
CA PRO A 63 22.47 7.76 18.87
C PRO A 63 22.54 7.23 17.44
N LYS A 64 23.51 6.35 17.17
CA LYS A 64 23.61 5.61 15.91
C LYS A 64 22.35 4.77 15.71
N ASP A 65 21.99 4.55 14.46
CA ASP A 65 20.83 3.75 14.04
C ASP A 65 19.48 4.38 14.40
N ARG A 66 19.40 5.70 14.31
CA ARG A 66 18.14 6.46 14.40
C ARG A 66 17.93 7.28 13.14
N LEU A 67 16.70 7.25 12.62
CA LEU A 67 16.26 8.17 11.58
C LEU A 67 15.42 9.28 12.24
N GLU A 68 15.68 10.52 11.83
CA GLU A 68 14.87 11.68 12.21
C GLU A 68 14.29 12.30 10.95
N LEU A 69 13.09 12.83 11.09
CA LEU A 69 12.39 13.51 10.03
C LEU A 69 12.50 15.01 10.24
N VAL A 70 12.86 15.76 9.21
CA VAL A 70 12.89 17.22 9.24
C VAL A 70 11.58 17.75 8.65
N ILE A 71 10.77 18.43 9.45
CA ILE A 71 9.56 19.14 9.03
C ILE A 71 9.66 20.58 9.52
N ASP A 72 9.54 21.56 8.62
CA ASP A 72 9.57 22.99 8.96
C ASP A 72 10.77 23.38 9.85
N ASP A 73 11.96 22.85 9.54
CA ASP A 73 13.21 23.00 10.30
C ASP A 73 13.19 22.38 11.72
N GLU A 74 12.16 21.62 12.09
CA GLU A 74 12.09 20.86 13.33
C GLU A 74 12.37 19.36 13.13
N LEU A 75 13.08 18.76 14.10
CA LEU A 75 13.37 17.32 14.13
C LEU A 75 12.24 16.55 14.81
N MET A 76 11.50 15.78 14.02
CA MET A 76 10.52 14.83 14.51
C MET A 76 11.16 13.46 14.73
N ARG A 77 10.93 12.91 15.93
CA ARG A 77 11.38 11.57 16.29
C ARG A 77 10.54 10.52 15.57
N LEU A 78 11.21 9.63 14.85
CA LEU A 78 10.62 8.45 14.23
C LEU A 78 10.88 7.18 15.07
N GLU A 79 9.96 6.22 14.98
CA GLU A 79 10.01 4.92 15.64
C GLU A 79 10.40 3.80 14.65
N GLU A 80 11.49 3.08 14.94
CA GLU A 80 11.87 1.89 14.17
C GLU A 80 10.77 0.81 14.25
N SER A 81 10.55 0.09 13.15
CA SER A 81 9.47 -0.90 12.94
C SER A 81 8.06 -0.31 12.85
N VAL A 82 7.92 1.01 13.04
CA VAL A 82 6.64 1.70 12.92
C VAL A 82 6.64 2.72 11.79
N ASP A 83 7.71 3.49 11.65
CA ASP A 83 7.88 4.58 10.67
C ASP A 83 9.01 4.27 9.68
N TYR A 84 10.00 3.50 10.11
CA TYR A 84 11.05 3.03 9.23
C TYR A 84 11.60 1.70 9.72
N ILE A 85 12.27 0.96 8.85
CA ILE A 85 13.00 -0.27 9.19
C ILE A 85 14.40 -0.21 8.59
N PHE A 86 15.38 -0.58 9.40
CA PHE A 86 16.71 -0.90 8.89
C PHE A 86 16.78 -2.36 8.45
N VAL A 87 17.30 -2.58 7.25
CA VAL A 87 17.80 -3.89 6.84
C VAL A 87 19.13 -4.12 7.57
N LYS A 88 19.09 -4.98 8.59
CA LYS A 88 20.21 -5.37 9.47
C LYS A 88 20.59 -6.84 9.21
N GLN A 89 21.68 -7.32 9.81
CA GLN A 89 22.16 -8.69 9.58
C GLN A 89 21.14 -9.77 10.01
N GLU A 90 20.39 -9.47 11.06
CA GLU A 90 19.29 -10.25 11.59
C GLU A 90 17.98 -10.07 10.81
N ARG A 91 17.90 -9.13 9.85
CA ARG A 91 16.70 -8.81 9.05
C ARG A 91 17.07 -8.63 7.57
N ARG A 92 17.46 -9.72 6.91
CA ARG A 92 18.02 -9.71 5.54
C ARG A 92 17.08 -10.20 4.45
N TYR A 93 15.92 -10.72 4.81
CA TYR A 93 14.99 -11.27 3.85
C TYR A 93 13.78 -10.34 3.70
N ILE A 94 13.24 -10.29 2.49
CA ILE A 94 11.95 -9.64 2.21
C ILE A 94 11.09 -10.70 1.56
N ASN A 95 9.97 -11.02 2.19
CA ASN A 95 8.96 -11.92 1.66
C ASN A 95 8.28 -11.21 0.49
N LEU A 96 8.27 -11.86 -0.67
CA LEU A 96 7.64 -11.36 -1.89
C LEU A 96 6.20 -11.88 -2.00
N ASP A 97 5.46 -11.77 -0.90
CA ASP A 97 4.11 -12.33 -0.82
C ASP A 97 3.10 -11.41 -1.50
N ASN A 98 2.00 -12.01 -1.97
CA ASN A 98 0.84 -11.24 -2.38
C ASN A 98 -0.02 -10.94 -1.14
N VAL A 99 -0.50 -9.70 -0.99
CA VAL A 99 -1.49 -9.34 0.03
C VAL A 99 -2.78 -8.93 -0.67
N PHE A 100 -3.84 -9.70 -0.44
CA PHE A 100 -5.19 -9.49 -0.95
C PHE A 100 -6.18 -9.43 0.22
N PHE A 101 -7.28 -8.71 0.03
CA PHE A 101 -8.42 -8.73 0.94
C PHE A 101 -9.71 -8.58 0.14
N ARG A 102 -10.73 -9.36 0.47
CA ARG A 102 -12.05 -9.32 -0.19
C ARG A 102 -13.16 -8.72 0.65
N GLU A 103 -12.81 -8.15 1.81
CA GLU A 103 -13.77 -7.62 2.75
C GLU A 103 -14.61 -6.49 2.13
N PRO A 104 -15.93 -6.66 1.96
CA PRO A 104 -16.76 -5.70 1.25
C PRO A 104 -16.79 -4.31 1.87
N GLY A 105 -16.71 -3.30 1.01
CA GLY A 105 -16.73 -1.90 1.41
C GLY A 105 -15.44 -1.46 2.11
N TYR A 106 -14.31 -2.10 1.82
CA TYR A 106 -12.97 -1.63 2.19
C TYR A 106 -12.16 -1.28 0.94
N VAL A 107 -11.26 -0.30 1.06
CA VAL A 107 -10.33 0.11 0.01
C VAL A 107 -8.91 0.28 0.56
N VAL A 108 -7.90 0.14 -0.30
CA VAL A 108 -6.50 0.38 0.08
C VAL A 108 -6.24 1.87 0.23
N THR A 109 -5.75 2.25 1.41
CA THR A 109 -5.38 3.64 1.74
C THR A 109 -3.93 3.79 2.15
N GLY A 110 -3.16 2.68 2.23
CA GLY A 110 -1.76 2.76 2.56
C GLY A 110 -1.01 1.44 2.38
N LEU A 111 0.32 1.55 2.41
CA LEU A 111 1.23 0.44 2.21
C LEU A 111 2.50 0.69 3.04
N LYS A 112 3.08 -0.36 3.61
CA LYS A 112 4.41 -0.31 4.21
C LYS A 112 5.09 -1.67 4.14
N LEU A 113 6.39 -1.67 4.45
CA LEU A 113 7.05 -2.89 4.87
C LEU A 113 6.92 -3.03 6.39
N SER A 114 6.69 -4.25 6.86
CA SER A 114 6.63 -4.55 8.28
C SER A 114 7.50 -5.76 8.59
N VAL A 115 7.85 -5.92 9.85
CA VAL A 115 8.48 -7.14 10.33
C VAL A 115 7.46 -8.27 10.24
N ASP A 116 7.87 -9.43 9.72
CA ASP A 116 7.04 -10.63 9.77
C ASP A 116 6.94 -11.11 11.24
N PRO A 117 5.72 -11.20 11.81
CA PRO A 117 5.52 -11.64 13.19
C PRO A 117 5.77 -13.14 13.41
N GLU A 118 5.87 -13.95 12.35
CA GLU A 118 6.19 -15.37 12.42
C GLU A 118 7.68 -15.63 12.17
N ASN A 119 8.30 -14.80 11.33
CA ASN A 119 9.74 -14.83 11.08
C ASN A 119 10.35 -13.42 11.18
N PHE A 120 10.78 -13.05 12.38
CA PHE A 120 11.36 -11.73 12.66
C PHE A 120 12.61 -11.38 11.84
N GLU A 121 13.22 -12.36 11.14
CA GLU A 121 14.34 -12.14 10.23
C GLU A 121 13.94 -11.65 8.83
N SER A 122 12.65 -11.63 8.56
CA SER A 122 12.08 -11.23 7.28
C SER A 122 11.18 -10.00 7.42
N LEU A 123 11.18 -9.20 6.36
CA LEU A 123 10.24 -8.13 6.14
C LEU A 123 9.13 -8.62 5.22
N GLN A 124 7.92 -8.13 5.41
CA GLN A 124 6.77 -8.45 4.57
C GLN A 124 6.06 -7.18 4.13
N LEU A 125 5.21 -7.31 3.11
CA LEU A 125 4.30 -6.25 2.72
C LEU A 125 3.12 -6.18 3.70
N ALA A 126 2.74 -4.97 4.11
CA ALA A 126 1.53 -4.71 4.88
C ALA A 126 0.69 -3.65 4.17
N VAL A 127 -0.59 -3.95 3.99
CA VAL A 127 -1.56 -3.07 3.30
C VAL A 127 -2.49 -2.49 4.35
N HIS A 128 -2.71 -1.18 4.31
CA HIS A 128 -3.68 -0.51 5.17
C HIS A 128 -5.00 -0.40 4.42
N ILE A 129 -6.05 -0.97 4.99
CA ILE A 129 -7.40 -0.93 4.43
C ILE A 129 -8.30 -0.06 5.31
N THR A 130 -9.19 0.68 4.67
CA THR A 130 -10.15 1.57 5.32
C THR A 130 -11.52 1.37 4.72
N PRO A 131 -12.60 1.36 5.52
CA PRO A 131 -13.94 1.28 4.97
C PRO A 131 -14.24 2.47 4.08
N PHE A 132 -14.96 2.21 3.00
CA PHE A 132 -15.39 3.21 2.05
C PHE A 132 -16.86 3.00 1.71
N ASP A 133 -17.58 4.10 1.69
CA ASP A 133 -18.95 4.16 1.23
C ASP A 133 -18.94 4.63 -0.23
N PHE A 134 -19.33 3.74 -1.13
CA PHE A 134 -19.36 3.98 -2.57
C PHE A 134 -20.52 4.89 -3.01
N ASP A 135 -21.54 5.07 -2.19
CA ASP A 135 -22.63 5.99 -2.47
C ASP A 135 -22.21 7.43 -2.13
N SER A 136 -21.61 7.64 -0.95
CA SER A 136 -21.15 8.96 -0.52
C SER A 136 -19.77 9.35 -1.05
N GLY A 137 -18.98 8.38 -1.53
CA GLY A 137 -17.61 8.61 -2.01
C GLY A 137 -16.64 8.98 -0.90
N SER A 138 -16.81 8.42 0.30
CA SER A 138 -16.07 8.82 1.49
C SER A 138 -15.57 7.64 2.32
N LEU A 139 -14.41 7.82 2.96
CA LEU A 139 -13.89 6.86 3.94
C LEU A 139 -14.71 6.94 5.23
N THR A 140 -15.20 5.80 5.70
CA THR A 140 -16.16 5.71 6.82
C THR A 140 -15.71 4.71 7.89
N PRO A 141 -14.50 4.84 8.46
CA PRO A 141 -14.09 3.99 9.58
C PRO A 141 -14.95 4.28 10.82
N THR A 142 -15.44 3.21 11.44
CA THR A 142 -16.19 3.24 12.70
C THR A 142 -15.57 2.27 13.71
N ASP A 143 -16.03 2.29 14.96
CA ASP A 143 -15.53 1.37 15.99
C ASP A 143 -15.89 -0.10 15.66
N ASP A 144 -17.04 -0.33 15.04
CA ASP A 144 -17.51 -1.66 14.58
C ASP A 144 -16.90 -2.08 13.24
N LYS A 145 -16.51 -1.12 12.39
CA LYS A 145 -15.84 -1.35 11.11
C LYS A 145 -14.57 -0.48 11.04
N PRO A 146 -13.48 -0.85 11.74
CA PRO A 146 -12.29 0.00 11.82
C PRO A 146 -11.39 -0.13 10.58
N SER A 147 -10.51 0.85 10.39
CA SER A 147 -9.35 0.68 9.52
C SER A 147 -8.34 -0.30 10.14
N LYS A 148 -7.64 -1.08 9.32
CA LYS A 148 -6.69 -2.08 9.82
C LYS A 148 -5.56 -2.36 8.83
N TRP A 149 -4.46 -2.89 9.36
CA TRP A 149 -3.37 -3.41 8.55
C TRP A 149 -3.59 -4.90 8.26
N ILE A 150 -3.51 -5.28 6.99
CA ILE A 150 -3.53 -6.66 6.52
C ILE A 150 -2.11 -7.07 6.15
N ILE A 151 -1.73 -8.25 6.61
CA ILE A 151 -0.48 -8.94 6.28
C ILE A 151 -0.82 -10.38 5.85
N TYR A 152 0.14 -11.09 5.27
CA TYR A 152 -0.07 -12.45 4.76
C TYR A 152 -0.71 -13.42 5.78
N LYS A 153 -0.30 -13.32 7.04
CA LYS A 153 -0.84 -14.12 8.15
C LYS A 153 -2.35 -13.90 8.42
N TYR A 154 -2.87 -12.71 8.16
CA TYR A 154 -4.26 -12.36 8.45
C TYR A 154 -5.17 -12.43 7.23
N MET A 155 -4.64 -12.88 6.08
CA MET A 155 -5.48 -13.25 4.94
C MET A 155 -6.31 -14.49 5.25
N SER A 156 -7.53 -14.52 4.73
CA SER A 156 -8.38 -15.71 4.81
C SER A 156 -7.73 -16.87 4.03
N ASP A 157 -8.05 -18.11 4.39
CA ASP A 157 -7.56 -19.28 3.64
C ASP A 157 -8.05 -19.31 2.19
N GLU A 158 -9.17 -18.64 1.91
CA GLU A 158 -9.72 -18.44 0.57
C GLU A 158 -8.83 -17.49 -0.23
N ASP A 159 -8.46 -16.34 0.34
CA ASP A 159 -7.56 -15.36 -0.29
C ASP A 159 -6.17 -15.94 -0.56
N ARG A 160 -5.66 -16.78 0.34
CA ARG A 160 -4.39 -17.51 0.16
C ARG A 160 -4.41 -18.48 -1.02
N LYS A 161 -5.54 -19.16 -1.26
CA LYS A 161 -5.67 -20.15 -2.34
C LYS A 161 -5.74 -19.53 -3.73
N PHE A 162 -5.98 -18.22 -3.84
CA PHE A 162 -6.15 -17.52 -5.12
C PHE A 162 -4.84 -17.13 -5.83
N GLU A 163 -3.70 -17.74 -5.48
CA GLU A 163 -2.37 -17.53 -6.10
C GLU A 163 -2.31 -17.76 -7.63
N ASN A 164 -3.36 -18.31 -8.25
CA ASN A 164 -3.44 -18.48 -9.69
C ASN A 164 -4.46 -17.52 -10.31
N ARG A 165 -4.01 -16.44 -10.98
CA ARG A 165 -4.43 -16.09 -12.37
C ARG A 165 -3.92 -14.73 -12.93
N ARG A 166 -3.63 -14.84 -14.24
CA ARG A 166 -3.66 -13.93 -15.41
C ARG A 166 -3.24 -12.45 -15.30
N LEU A 167 -2.40 -12.09 -16.28
CA LEU A 167 -1.98 -10.74 -16.66
C LEU A 167 -3.14 -10.01 -17.36
N VAL A 168 -3.47 -8.81 -16.88
CA VAL A 168 -4.29 -7.81 -17.60
C VAL A 168 -3.55 -6.48 -17.47
N ALA A 169 -3.27 -5.85 -18.61
CA ALA A 169 -2.66 -4.53 -18.65
C ALA A 169 -3.73 -3.47 -18.31
N LEU A 170 -3.38 -2.53 -17.43
CA LEU A 170 -4.30 -1.52 -16.92
C LEU A 170 -4.50 -0.38 -17.93
N GLN A 171 -5.64 -0.41 -18.61
CA GLN A 171 -6.39 0.78 -19.03
C GLN A 171 -7.87 0.45 -18.80
N PRO A 172 -8.67 1.22 -18.04
CA PRO A 172 -8.42 2.50 -17.34
C PRO A 172 -7.95 2.35 -15.86
N ARG A 173 -7.86 3.46 -15.11
CA ARG A 173 -7.38 3.53 -13.72
C ARG A 173 -8.49 3.10 -12.75
N ILE A 174 -8.24 2.07 -11.94
CA ILE A 174 -9.25 1.39 -11.11
C ILE A 174 -8.72 1.33 -9.66
N PRO A 175 -9.58 1.41 -8.62
CA PRO A 175 -9.17 1.21 -7.22
C PRO A 175 -8.48 -0.13 -7.03
N LEU A 176 -7.69 -0.30 -5.97
CA LEU A 176 -6.89 -1.50 -5.74
C LEU A 176 -7.49 -2.39 -4.64
N GLU A 177 -7.48 -3.70 -4.87
CA GLU A 177 -7.86 -4.78 -3.92
C GLU A 177 -6.62 -5.47 -3.33
N GLY A 178 -5.47 -5.33 -3.98
CA GLY A 178 -4.26 -6.01 -3.51
C GLY A 178 -2.99 -5.49 -4.16
N VAL A 179 -1.87 -5.86 -3.55
CA VAL A 179 -0.54 -5.49 -4.02
C VAL A 179 0.40 -6.67 -3.81
N SER A 180 1.33 -6.88 -4.74
CA SER A 180 2.29 -7.98 -4.68
C SER A 180 3.64 -7.67 -5.28
N LEU A 181 4.60 -8.52 -4.95
CA LEU A 181 5.94 -8.52 -5.52
C LEU A 181 6.10 -9.75 -6.41
N TYR A 182 6.78 -9.61 -7.55
CA TYR A 182 7.11 -10.73 -8.42
C TYR A 182 8.55 -10.66 -8.89
N TYR A 183 9.14 -11.82 -9.12
CA TYR A 183 10.50 -11.99 -9.63
C TYR A 183 10.47 -12.54 -11.05
N ARG A 184 11.23 -11.93 -11.96
CA ARG A 184 11.46 -12.47 -13.31
C ARG A 184 12.96 -12.62 -13.58
N GLY A 185 13.43 -13.86 -13.52
CA GLY A 185 14.78 -14.24 -14.00
C GLY A 185 14.81 -14.51 -15.51
N LYS A 186 15.98 -14.33 -16.13
CA LYS A 186 16.28 -14.80 -17.49
C LYS A 186 17.66 -15.45 -17.46
N GLU A 187 17.90 -16.51 -18.22
CA GLU A 187 19.25 -17.10 -18.35
C GLU A 187 20.27 -16.01 -18.69
N ASN A 188 21.36 -15.97 -17.90
CA ASN A 188 22.43 -14.97 -17.95
C ASN A 188 22.07 -13.55 -17.47
N SER A 189 20.99 -13.37 -16.70
CA SER A 189 20.66 -12.14 -15.97
C SER A 189 20.09 -12.46 -14.59
N ALA A 190 20.48 -11.70 -13.56
CA ALA A 190 19.89 -11.80 -12.22
C ALA A 190 18.38 -11.52 -12.19
N GLY A 191 17.82 -10.98 -13.29
CA GLY A 191 16.41 -10.67 -13.41
C GLY A 191 16.05 -9.31 -12.83
N PHE A 192 14.77 -9.12 -12.53
CA PHE A 192 14.28 -7.97 -11.78
C PHE A 192 13.16 -8.38 -10.82
N VAL A 193 13.01 -7.58 -9.77
CA VAL A 193 11.87 -7.64 -8.85
C VAL A 193 10.92 -6.51 -9.23
N GLY A 194 9.65 -6.83 -9.47
CA GLY A 194 8.61 -5.87 -9.81
C GLY A 194 7.50 -5.84 -8.77
N PHE A 195 6.87 -4.68 -8.60
CA PHE A 195 5.60 -4.56 -7.89
C PHE A 195 4.44 -4.78 -8.87
N ARG A 196 3.42 -5.52 -8.46
CA ARG A 196 2.14 -5.70 -9.15
C ARG A 196 1.05 -5.12 -8.26
N MET A 197 0.15 -4.37 -8.87
CA MET A 197 -1.08 -3.90 -8.23
C MET A 197 -2.25 -4.70 -8.80
N THR A 198 -3.22 -5.02 -7.95
CA THR A 198 -4.44 -5.76 -8.32
C THR A 198 -5.62 -4.84 -8.12
N THR A 199 -6.43 -4.70 -9.16
CA THR A 199 -7.58 -3.80 -9.18
C THR A 199 -8.77 -4.43 -8.50
N LEU A 200 -9.54 -3.60 -7.80
CA LEU A 200 -10.83 -3.89 -7.19
C LEU A 200 -11.88 -4.17 -8.26
N ASP A 201 -12.58 -5.29 -8.12
CA ASP A 201 -13.73 -5.65 -8.95
C ASP A 201 -14.98 -4.90 -8.47
N ILE A 202 -15.10 -3.62 -8.86
CA ILE A 202 -16.19 -2.73 -8.41
C ILE A 202 -17.58 -3.36 -8.59
N PRO A 203 -17.93 -4.01 -9.73
CA PRO A 203 -19.22 -4.69 -9.89
C PRO A 203 -19.56 -5.73 -8.82
N ALA A 204 -18.57 -6.39 -8.21
CA ALA A 204 -18.80 -7.35 -7.12
C ALA A 204 -19.28 -6.67 -5.83
N TYR A 205 -19.17 -5.34 -5.73
CA TYR A 205 -19.52 -4.53 -4.57
C TYR A 205 -20.72 -3.60 -4.81
N LEU A 206 -21.29 -3.59 -6.01
CA LEU A 206 -22.47 -2.80 -6.38
C LEU A 206 -23.76 -3.62 -6.15
N ASP A 207 -24.88 -2.93 -5.88
CA ASP A 207 -26.18 -3.57 -5.67
C ASP A 207 -26.58 -4.40 -6.93
N PRO A 208 -26.95 -5.68 -6.79
CA PRO A 208 -27.40 -6.51 -7.90
C PRO A 208 -28.62 -5.97 -8.67
N GLN A 209 -29.29 -4.90 -8.19
CA GLN A 209 -30.36 -4.20 -8.92
C GLN A 209 -29.87 -3.06 -9.83
N MET A 210 -28.57 -2.74 -9.87
CA MET A 210 -28.04 -1.75 -10.83
C MET A 210 -28.25 -2.21 -12.28
N SER A 211 -28.71 -1.31 -13.14
CA SER A 211 -29.00 -1.64 -14.53
C SER A 211 -27.72 -1.84 -15.34
N GLN A 212 -27.77 -2.66 -16.41
CA GLN A 212 -26.62 -2.86 -17.30
C GLN A 212 -26.11 -1.56 -17.93
N GLN A 213 -26.99 -0.57 -18.13
CA GLN A 213 -26.60 0.74 -18.64
C GLN A 213 -25.75 1.50 -17.62
N ASP A 214 -26.04 1.39 -16.31
CA ASP A 214 -25.26 2.06 -15.27
C ASP A 214 -23.86 1.45 -15.10
N LEU A 215 -23.69 0.15 -15.39
CA LEU A 215 -22.41 -0.55 -15.38
C LEU A 215 -21.52 -0.20 -16.59
N GLU A 216 -22.10 0.17 -17.73
CA GLU A 216 -21.37 0.55 -18.95
C GLU A 216 -20.77 1.98 -18.88
N PHE A 217 -21.18 2.79 -17.91
CA PHE A 217 -20.68 4.16 -17.69
C PHE A 217 -19.71 4.31 -16.49
N LEU A 218 -19.37 3.21 -15.83
CA LEU A 218 -18.33 3.10 -14.80
C LEU A 218 -16.96 2.80 -15.42
#